data_AF-A0A9X1Z504-F1
#
_entry.id   AF-A0A9X1Z504-F1
#
_cell.length_a   1.000
_cell.length_b   1.000
_cell.length_c   1.000
_cell.angle_alpha   90.00
_cell.angle_beta   90.00
_cell.angle_gamma   90.00
#
_symmetry.space_group_name_H-M   'P 1'
#
loop_
_entity.id
_entity.type
_entity.pdbx_description
1 polymer ?
#
loop_
_entity_poly.entity_id
_entity_poly.type
_entity_poly.pdbx_seq_one_letter_code
_entity_poly.pdbx_strand_id
1 'polypeptide(L)'
;MDLLTRIKNLLKKQNINFETDLGDLESSNDLFQIFESLTPERFLHYDPECIDGIESYINVFKQHVDVTLGEFKPSNISVTGSIDTTVTLQFEYSEKKKKFNILQDGSSWVTDSFYDKLNNYIQKELQSKYLILPTNDQTMAVVYLPKKAANTINKHYMGMNSADDIVAFLVKGGLIEHINWEHTAPDAYNGYTSEGETIATAILKAKLPKGTPYPPNPRIDGMFEMFTQTIPVNVHLQNKKGETPYRLALTGDSVFLKKSLGEISQDCISFSKLLSRELLSINPEILKVIEPMKDSLQRAKFHSHSGFYSVLFSLEDNFIISENAFSIEGIKNTEGAFYYKVFIQKAGNGNNTILRNFSETEIEDIQALIKQYCDNTLWHES
;
A
#
# COMPACT_ATOMS: atom_id res chain seq x y z
N MET A 1 19.78 -0.01 1.83
CA MET A 1 19.96 1.44 1.57
C MET A 1 18.68 2.12 2.01
N ASP A 2 18.78 2.93 3.06
CA ASP A 2 17.68 3.63 3.71
C ASP A 2 16.95 4.61 2.76
N LEU A 3 15.65 4.87 3.02
CA LEU A 3 14.75 5.67 2.17
C LEU A 3 15.31 7.07 1.91
N LEU A 4 15.82 7.73 2.95
CA LEU A 4 16.43 9.05 2.86
C LEU A 4 17.58 9.07 1.85
N THR A 5 18.46 8.06 1.93
CA THR A 5 19.62 7.95 1.01
C THR A 5 19.18 7.83 -0.45
N ARG A 6 18.08 7.10 -0.72
CA ARG A 6 17.55 6.95 -2.08
C ARG A 6 16.97 8.25 -2.60
N ILE A 7 16.18 8.94 -1.78
CA ILE A 7 15.59 10.23 -2.13
C ILE A 7 16.71 11.25 -2.37
N LYS A 8 17.71 11.35 -1.49
CA LYS A 8 18.90 12.21 -1.69
C LYS A 8 19.58 11.93 -3.03
N ASN A 9 19.84 10.66 -3.35
CA ASN A 9 20.46 10.28 -4.62
C ASN A 9 19.60 10.61 -5.84
N LEU A 10 18.28 10.41 -5.74
CA LEU A 10 17.34 10.75 -6.81
C LEU A 10 17.29 12.25 -7.06
N LEU A 11 17.18 13.06 -6.00
CA LEU A 11 17.15 14.52 -6.06
C LEU A 11 18.46 15.09 -6.61
N LYS A 12 19.61 14.61 -6.13
CA LYS A 12 20.94 14.98 -6.69
C LYS A 12 21.05 14.65 -8.18
N LYS A 13 20.56 13.48 -8.61
CA LYS A 13 20.50 13.11 -10.04
C LYS A 13 19.60 14.02 -10.87
N GLN A 14 18.72 14.80 -10.25
CA GLN A 14 17.88 15.79 -10.90
C GLN A 14 18.36 17.23 -10.62
N ASN A 15 19.61 17.40 -10.18
CA ASN A 15 20.25 18.69 -9.88
C ASN A 15 19.54 19.48 -8.77
N ILE A 16 18.85 18.80 -7.86
CA ILE A 16 18.35 19.40 -6.62
C ILE A 16 19.44 19.20 -5.57
N ASN A 17 20.08 20.32 -5.20
CA ASN A 17 21.10 20.37 -4.16
C ASN A 17 20.45 20.74 -2.83
N PHE A 18 21.00 20.22 -1.75
CA PHE A 18 20.57 20.51 -0.38
C PHE A 18 21.82 20.47 0.51
N GLU A 19 21.90 21.42 1.44
CA GLU A 19 23.07 21.64 2.29
C GLU A 19 22.98 20.91 3.64
N THR A 20 21.82 20.35 3.97
CA THR A 20 21.52 19.82 5.31
C THR A 20 22.31 18.55 5.61
N ASP A 21 23.05 18.58 6.73
CA ASP A 21 23.58 17.39 7.39
C ASP A 21 22.44 16.79 8.23
N LEU A 22 22.03 15.57 7.90
CA LEU A 22 20.74 14.99 8.32
C LEU A 22 20.92 13.89 9.36
N GLY A 23 21.88 14.08 10.28
CA GLY A 23 22.26 13.06 11.27
C GLY A 23 21.06 12.47 12.04
N ASP A 24 20.03 13.29 12.30
CA ASP A 24 18.83 12.89 13.04
C ASP A 24 17.74 12.21 12.17
N LEU A 25 17.88 12.23 10.84
CA LEU A 25 16.92 11.66 9.88
C LEU A 25 17.42 10.38 9.21
N GLU A 26 18.62 9.88 9.55
CA GLU A 26 19.21 8.67 8.93
C GLU A 26 18.35 7.41 9.10
N SER A 27 17.35 7.44 9.99
CA SER A 27 16.37 6.37 10.19
C SER A 27 14.93 6.74 9.86
N SER A 28 14.66 7.94 9.31
CA SER A 28 13.28 8.35 8.98
C SER A 28 12.80 7.68 7.70
N ASN A 29 11.63 7.04 7.79
CA ASN A 29 10.90 6.49 6.66
C ASN A 29 9.70 7.36 6.24
N ASP A 30 9.58 8.56 6.82
CA ASP A 30 8.47 9.47 6.57
C ASP A 30 8.82 10.47 5.46
N LEU A 31 8.11 10.37 4.33
CA LEU A 31 8.30 11.27 3.19
C LEU A 31 8.03 12.74 3.56
N PHE A 32 7.09 13.01 4.46
CA PHE A 32 6.80 14.37 4.92
C PHE A 32 8.05 14.98 5.54
N GLN A 33 8.58 14.36 6.60
CA GLN A 33 9.78 14.82 7.31
C GLN A 33 11.00 14.92 6.39
N ILE A 34 11.16 13.94 5.49
CA ILE A 34 12.26 13.92 4.53
C ILE A 34 12.21 15.14 3.61
N PHE A 35 11.07 15.46 3.00
CA PHE A 35 10.97 16.59 2.05
C PHE A 35 10.93 17.95 2.75
N GLU A 36 10.31 18.04 3.93
CA GLU A 36 10.34 19.22 4.77
C GLU A 36 11.80 19.59 5.12
N SER A 37 12.64 18.61 5.42
CA SER A 37 14.04 18.84 5.83
C SER A 37 15.01 18.96 4.67
N LEU A 38 14.80 18.22 3.57
CA LEU A 38 15.71 18.22 2.41
C LEU A 38 15.46 19.38 1.45
N THR A 39 14.21 19.76 1.26
CA THR A 39 13.81 20.75 0.25
C THR A 39 12.76 21.70 0.82
N PRO A 40 13.03 22.36 1.97
CA PRO A 40 12.07 23.24 2.63
C PRO A 40 11.56 24.35 1.70
N GLU A 41 12.41 24.83 0.79
CA GLU A 41 12.07 25.88 -0.16
C GLU A 41 11.12 25.42 -1.29
N ARG A 42 10.99 24.10 -1.50
CA ARG A 42 10.07 23.48 -2.47
C ARG A 42 8.87 22.82 -1.79
N PHE A 43 8.77 22.93 -0.47
CA PHE A 43 7.80 22.27 0.36
C PHE A 43 6.73 23.26 0.83
N LEU A 44 5.47 22.85 0.75
CA LEU A 44 4.31 23.61 1.17
C LEU A 44 3.48 22.74 2.12
N HIS A 45 3.20 23.25 3.32
CA HIS A 45 2.30 22.63 4.29
C HIS A 45 1.31 23.67 4.80
N TYR A 46 0.01 23.37 4.72
CA TYR A 46 -1.05 24.29 5.11
C TYR A 46 -2.35 23.56 5.42
N ASP A 47 -3.29 24.27 6.06
CA ASP A 47 -4.65 23.79 6.28
C ASP A 47 -5.51 24.02 5.02
N PRO A 48 -6.00 22.96 4.35
CA PRO A 48 -6.85 23.10 3.17
C PRO A 48 -8.24 23.66 3.49
N GLU A 49 -8.68 23.73 4.76
CA GLU A 49 -9.89 24.43 5.20
C GLU A 49 -9.65 25.95 5.30
N CYS A 50 -9.34 26.59 4.17
CA CYS A 50 -8.96 28.01 4.12
C CYS A 50 -9.74 28.84 3.09
N ILE A 51 -10.87 28.34 2.59
CA ILE A 51 -11.70 29.04 1.60
C ILE A 51 -12.83 29.82 2.29
N ASP A 52 -12.56 31.09 2.61
CA ASP A 52 -13.57 32.03 3.13
C ASP A 52 -14.38 32.75 2.02
N GLY A 53 -14.04 32.48 0.76
CA GLY A 53 -14.57 33.14 -0.42
C GLY A 53 -13.67 32.94 -1.64
N ILE A 54 -14.14 33.35 -2.83
CA ILE A 54 -13.43 33.07 -4.09
C ILE A 54 -11.99 33.62 -4.12
N GLU A 55 -11.74 34.75 -3.45
CA GLU A 55 -10.43 35.40 -3.40
C GLU A 55 -9.37 34.56 -2.67
N SER A 56 -9.79 33.63 -1.79
CA SER A 56 -8.89 32.72 -1.08
C SER A 56 -8.08 31.85 -2.04
N TYR A 57 -8.63 31.52 -3.21
CA TYR A 57 -7.92 30.78 -4.26
C TYR A 57 -6.71 31.53 -4.83
N ILE A 58 -6.68 32.87 -4.77
CA ILE A 58 -5.48 33.62 -5.16
C ILE A 58 -4.34 33.33 -4.18
N ASN A 59 -4.62 33.28 -2.88
CA ASN A 59 -3.61 33.05 -1.85
C ASN A 59 -3.07 31.62 -1.92
N VAL A 60 -3.96 30.63 -1.99
CA VAL A 60 -3.57 29.21 -2.15
C VAL A 60 -2.76 29.01 -3.42
N PHE A 61 -3.15 29.63 -4.54
CA PHE A 61 -2.40 29.57 -5.78
C PHE A 61 -1.02 30.21 -5.67
N LYS A 62 -0.89 31.36 -4.99
CA LYS A 62 0.40 32.02 -4.75
C LYS A 62 1.33 31.17 -3.89
N GLN A 63 0.84 30.55 -2.82
CA GLN A 63 1.64 29.64 -2.00
C GLN A 63 2.25 28.50 -2.83
N HIS A 64 1.47 27.91 -3.75
CA HIS A 64 1.99 26.90 -4.66
C HIS A 64 3.01 27.47 -5.65
N VAL A 65 2.77 28.68 -6.17
CA VAL A 65 3.71 29.38 -7.06
C VAL A 65 5.05 29.62 -6.37
N ASP A 66 5.05 30.01 -5.10
CA ASP A 66 6.26 30.38 -4.35
C ASP A 66 7.24 29.20 -4.24
N VAL A 67 6.72 27.99 -3.98
CA VAL A 67 7.54 26.76 -3.88
C VAL A 67 8.08 26.26 -5.22
N THR A 68 7.76 26.94 -6.34
CA THR A 68 8.39 26.67 -7.64
C THR A 68 9.75 27.35 -7.80
N LEU A 69 10.19 28.14 -6.83
CA LEU A 69 11.45 28.90 -6.87
C LEU A 69 11.58 29.80 -8.10
N GLY A 70 10.44 30.31 -8.58
CA GLY A 70 10.37 31.16 -9.76
C GLY A 70 10.41 30.41 -11.09
N GLU A 71 10.32 29.07 -11.12
CA GLU A 71 10.09 28.34 -12.37
C GLU A 71 8.70 28.70 -12.95
N PHE A 72 7.70 28.91 -12.09
CA PHE A 72 6.38 29.40 -12.47
C PHE A 72 6.20 30.85 -12.01
N LYS A 73 5.99 31.79 -12.93
CA LYS A 73 5.79 33.22 -12.62
C LYS A 73 4.51 33.78 -13.25
N PRO A 74 3.33 33.36 -12.77
CA PRO A 74 2.07 33.93 -13.24
C PRO A 74 1.94 35.41 -12.83
N SER A 75 1.27 36.19 -13.66
CA SER A 75 0.95 37.61 -13.40
C SER A 75 -0.53 37.88 -13.66
N ASN A 76 -1.02 39.07 -13.31
CA ASN A 76 -2.41 39.49 -13.55
C ASN A 76 -3.44 38.47 -13.05
N ILE A 77 -3.20 37.94 -11.84
CA ILE A 77 -4.03 36.91 -11.21
C ILE A 77 -5.34 37.54 -10.76
N SER A 78 -6.47 36.94 -11.14
CA SER A 78 -7.81 37.35 -10.72
C SER A 78 -8.72 36.14 -10.60
N VAL A 79 -9.76 36.25 -9.79
CA VAL A 79 -10.80 35.22 -9.65
C VAL A 79 -12.17 35.80 -9.94
N THR A 80 -13.07 34.95 -10.42
CA THR A 80 -14.48 35.27 -10.66
C THR A 80 -15.31 34.03 -10.42
N GLY A 81 -16.63 34.17 -10.25
CA GLY A 81 -17.55 33.03 -10.13
C GLY A 81 -18.17 32.94 -8.75
N SER A 82 -18.49 31.72 -8.30
CA SER A 82 -19.14 31.46 -7.02
C SER A 82 -18.50 30.26 -6.33
N ILE A 83 -18.43 30.33 -5.00
CA ILE A 83 -18.04 29.20 -4.15
C ILE A 83 -19.06 28.06 -4.20
N ASP A 84 -20.31 28.30 -4.58
CA ASP A 84 -21.32 27.22 -4.58
C ASP A 84 -21.32 26.37 -5.86
N THR A 85 -20.50 26.74 -6.86
CA THR A 85 -20.53 26.09 -8.18
C THR A 85 -19.16 26.01 -8.84
N THR A 86 -18.65 27.13 -9.34
CA THR A 86 -17.42 27.19 -10.11
C THR A 86 -16.69 28.49 -9.84
N VAL A 87 -15.44 28.36 -9.41
CA VAL A 87 -14.48 29.46 -9.29
C VAL A 87 -13.59 29.44 -10.52
N THR A 88 -13.50 30.57 -11.22
CA THR A 88 -12.60 30.74 -12.37
C THR A 88 -11.40 31.57 -11.96
N LEU A 89 -10.26 30.91 -11.77
CA LEU A 89 -8.95 31.56 -11.55
C LEU A 89 -8.30 31.88 -12.90
N GLN A 90 -8.04 33.15 -13.17
CA GLN A 90 -7.41 33.63 -14.40
C GLN A 90 -6.04 34.24 -14.10
N PHE A 91 -5.06 34.01 -14.98
CA PHE A 91 -3.72 34.57 -14.85
C PHE A 91 -3.04 34.66 -16.23
N GLU A 92 -1.94 35.38 -16.31
CA GLU A 92 -1.08 35.47 -17.48
C GLU A 92 0.24 34.73 -17.24
N TYR A 93 0.63 33.90 -18.19
CA TYR A 93 1.90 33.17 -18.18
C TYR A 93 2.43 33.07 -19.60
N SER A 94 3.71 33.42 -19.79
CA SER A 94 4.35 33.53 -21.11
C SER A 94 3.48 34.33 -22.11
N GLU A 95 3.03 35.52 -21.68
CA GLU A 95 2.20 36.46 -22.46
C GLU A 95 0.84 35.90 -22.91
N LYS A 96 0.39 34.77 -22.36
CA LYS A 96 -0.89 34.14 -22.67
C LYS A 96 -1.80 34.14 -21.46
N LYS A 97 -3.05 34.53 -21.67
CA LYS A 97 -4.12 34.38 -20.67
C LYS A 97 -4.47 32.91 -20.51
N LYS A 98 -4.52 32.46 -19.26
CA LYS A 98 -4.86 31.10 -18.83
C LYS A 98 -6.00 31.18 -17.84
N LYS A 99 -6.78 30.09 -17.77
CA LYS A 99 -7.94 29.99 -16.88
C LYS A 99 -8.03 28.59 -16.31
N PHE A 100 -8.25 28.50 -15.00
CA PHE A 100 -8.65 27.28 -14.32
C PHE A 100 -10.11 27.43 -13.89
N ASN A 101 -10.97 26.56 -14.41
CA ASN A 101 -12.33 26.42 -13.94
C ASN A 101 -12.32 25.34 -12.86
N ILE A 102 -12.46 25.76 -11.61
CA ILE A 102 -12.37 24.94 -10.40
C ILE A 102 -13.80 24.68 -9.94
N LEU A 103 -14.18 23.42 -9.83
CA LEU A 103 -15.45 23.04 -9.23
C LEU A 103 -15.35 23.23 -7.73
N GLN A 104 -16.23 24.06 -7.17
CA GLN A 104 -16.34 24.27 -5.73
C GLN A 104 -17.74 23.88 -5.27
N ASP A 105 -17.82 23.23 -4.11
CA ASP A 105 -19.04 22.59 -3.58
C ASP A 105 -19.71 23.39 -2.46
N GLY A 106 -19.34 24.67 -2.30
CA GLY A 106 -19.79 25.54 -1.20
C GLY A 106 -19.04 25.34 0.11
N SER A 107 -18.06 24.44 0.18
CA SER A 107 -17.26 24.22 1.39
C SER A 107 -16.16 25.27 1.60
N SER A 108 -15.65 25.31 2.83
CA SER A 108 -14.44 26.02 3.26
C SER A 108 -13.14 25.36 2.77
N TRP A 109 -13.21 24.26 2.01
CA TRP A 109 -12.05 23.45 1.65
C TRP A 109 -11.55 23.75 0.23
N VAL A 110 -10.24 23.63 0.03
CA VAL A 110 -9.65 23.58 -1.32
C VAL A 110 -9.98 22.22 -1.94
N THR A 111 -10.66 22.20 -3.08
CA THR A 111 -11.10 20.95 -3.72
C THR A 111 -10.03 20.30 -4.59
N ASP A 112 -10.18 18.98 -4.80
CA ASP A 112 -9.40 18.20 -5.78
C ASP A 112 -9.36 18.83 -7.16
N SER A 113 -10.44 19.51 -7.56
CA SER A 113 -10.52 20.22 -8.83
C SER A 113 -9.40 21.26 -8.98
N PHE A 114 -9.05 21.98 -7.91
CA PHE A 114 -7.95 22.93 -7.94
C PHE A 114 -6.61 22.24 -8.14
N TYR A 115 -6.31 21.23 -7.33
CA TYR A 115 -5.05 20.50 -7.39
C TYR A 115 -4.85 19.83 -8.76
N ASP A 116 -5.90 19.25 -9.31
CA ASP A 116 -5.88 18.65 -10.65
C ASP A 116 -5.58 19.68 -11.74
N LYS A 117 -6.25 20.84 -11.74
CA LYS A 117 -6.01 21.88 -12.76
C LYS A 117 -4.58 22.40 -12.67
N LEU A 118 -4.13 22.71 -11.46
CA LEU A 118 -2.79 23.24 -11.21
C LEU A 118 -1.72 22.22 -11.61
N ASN A 119 -1.81 20.99 -11.10
CA ASN A 119 -0.79 19.97 -11.33
C ASN A 119 -0.73 19.55 -12.80
N ASN A 120 -1.87 19.43 -13.49
CA ASN A 120 -1.90 19.16 -14.94
C ASN A 120 -1.24 20.27 -15.75
N TYR A 121 -1.47 21.53 -15.37
CA TYR A 121 -0.85 22.67 -16.03
C TYR A 121 0.67 22.67 -15.85
N ILE A 122 1.15 22.52 -14.61
CA ILE A 122 2.58 22.46 -14.30
C ILE A 122 3.28 21.29 -15.02
N GLN A 123 2.67 20.11 -15.02
CA GLN A 123 3.23 18.96 -15.73
C GLN A 123 3.36 19.17 -17.23
N LYS A 124 2.44 19.93 -17.83
CA LYS A 124 2.46 20.23 -19.26
C LYS A 124 3.48 21.31 -19.60
N GLU A 125 3.48 22.41 -18.85
CA GLU A 125 4.22 23.63 -19.21
C GLU A 125 5.65 23.63 -18.65
N LEU A 126 5.92 23.00 -17.50
CA LEU A 126 7.21 23.05 -16.81
C LEU A 126 7.94 21.71 -16.74
N GLN A 127 7.32 20.60 -17.13
CA GLN A 127 7.87 19.25 -16.91
C GLN A 127 8.19 18.96 -15.43
N SER A 128 7.46 19.61 -14.52
CA SER A 128 7.52 19.44 -13.07
C SER A 128 6.17 18.92 -12.55
N LYS A 129 6.07 18.60 -11.25
CA LYS A 129 4.87 18.06 -10.64
C LYS A 129 4.83 18.44 -9.16
N TYR A 130 3.64 18.81 -8.67
CA TYR A 130 3.37 18.82 -7.23
C TYR A 130 3.07 17.39 -6.80
N LEU A 131 3.90 16.86 -5.91
CA LEU A 131 3.69 15.59 -5.24
C LEU A 131 3.00 15.87 -3.92
N ILE A 132 1.73 15.48 -3.80
CA ILE A 132 0.98 15.51 -2.54
C ILE A 132 1.53 14.40 -1.66
N LEU A 133 1.93 14.72 -0.45
CA LEU A 133 2.48 13.78 0.55
C LEU A 133 1.37 13.36 1.51
N PRO A 134 1.44 12.14 2.08
CA PRO A 134 0.48 11.73 3.09
C PRO A 134 0.73 12.51 4.38
N THR A 135 -0.35 12.92 5.04
CA THR A 135 -0.34 13.64 6.32
C THR A 135 -1.24 12.89 7.30
N ASN A 136 -0.86 12.87 8.57
CA ASN A 136 -1.68 12.23 9.61
C ASN A 136 -2.83 13.13 10.09
N ASP A 137 -2.78 14.42 9.76
CA ASP A 137 -3.78 15.42 10.11
C ASP A 137 -4.61 15.85 8.89
N GLN A 138 -5.70 16.58 9.14
CA GLN A 138 -6.50 17.28 8.13
C GLN A 138 -5.74 18.46 7.48
N THR A 139 -4.45 18.31 7.22
CA THR A 139 -3.60 19.29 6.57
C THR A 139 -3.17 18.80 5.19
N MET A 140 -2.64 19.68 4.36
CA MET A 140 -2.16 19.37 3.01
C MET A 140 -0.67 19.62 2.94
N ALA A 141 0.10 18.62 2.54
CA ALA A 141 1.54 18.72 2.32
C ALA A 141 1.87 18.43 0.86
N VAL A 142 2.64 19.32 0.23
CA VAL A 142 2.99 19.25 -1.18
C VAL A 142 4.45 19.59 -1.38
N VAL A 143 5.14 18.81 -2.22
CA VAL A 143 6.51 19.13 -2.65
C VAL A 143 6.57 19.31 -4.17
N TYR A 144 7.16 20.42 -4.62
CA TYR A 144 7.35 20.72 -6.03
C TYR A 144 8.65 20.10 -6.56
N LEU A 145 8.54 19.14 -7.47
CA LEU A 145 9.68 18.38 -7.99
C LEU A 145 9.66 18.26 -9.53
N PRO A 146 10.82 18.04 -10.18
CA PRO A 146 10.87 17.60 -11.56
C PRO A 146 10.02 16.34 -11.75
N LYS A 147 9.25 16.28 -12.84
CA LYS A 147 8.25 15.23 -13.09
C LYS A 147 8.83 13.82 -12.98
N LYS A 148 10.08 13.63 -13.41
CA LYS A 148 10.78 12.34 -13.33
C LYS A 148 11.05 11.92 -11.88
N ALA A 149 11.50 12.84 -11.01
CA ALA A 149 11.67 12.56 -9.59
C ALA A 149 10.32 12.28 -8.94
N ALA A 150 9.35 13.18 -9.11
CA ALA A 150 8.01 13.03 -8.54
C ALA A 150 7.35 11.70 -8.91
N ASN A 151 7.40 11.30 -10.19
CA ASN A 151 6.84 10.02 -10.62
C ASN A 151 7.61 8.82 -10.07
N THR A 152 8.93 8.92 -9.93
CA THR A 152 9.75 7.86 -9.32
C THR A 152 9.38 7.70 -7.85
N ILE A 153 9.20 8.81 -7.13
CA ILE A 153 8.81 8.80 -5.72
C ILE A 153 7.39 8.28 -5.56
N ASN A 154 6.44 8.80 -6.33
CA ASN A 154 5.05 8.37 -6.28
C ASN A 154 4.93 6.86 -6.54
N LYS A 155 5.62 6.36 -7.58
CA LYS A 155 5.61 4.93 -7.94
C LYS A 155 6.27 4.04 -6.89
N HIS A 156 7.32 4.51 -6.23
CA HIS A 156 8.16 3.64 -5.40
C HIS A 156 7.95 3.81 -3.90
N TYR A 157 7.33 4.90 -3.45
CA TYR A 157 7.30 5.26 -2.03
C TYR A 157 5.92 5.74 -1.53
N MET A 158 4.98 6.10 -2.42
CA MET A 158 3.62 6.53 -2.04
C MET A 158 2.53 5.47 -2.23
N GLY A 159 2.92 4.22 -2.44
CA GLY A 159 2.01 3.12 -2.76
C GLY A 159 1.78 2.94 -4.26
N MET A 160 1.28 1.77 -4.65
CA MET A 160 1.05 1.44 -6.05
C MET A 160 -0.44 1.26 -6.35
N ASN A 161 -0.86 1.75 -7.53
CA ASN A 161 -2.28 1.80 -7.90
C ASN A 161 -2.71 0.61 -8.77
N SER A 162 -1.79 -0.28 -9.15
CA SER A 162 -2.08 -1.44 -9.99
C SER A 162 -1.12 -2.61 -9.75
N ALA A 163 -1.58 -3.83 -10.06
CA ALA A 163 -0.73 -5.02 -10.05
C ALA A 163 0.45 -4.91 -11.04
N ASP A 164 0.24 -4.28 -12.21
CA ASP A 164 1.29 -4.02 -13.20
C ASP A 164 2.40 -3.13 -12.64
N ASP A 165 2.06 -2.13 -11.83
CA ASP A 165 3.05 -1.24 -11.21
C ASP A 165 3.92 -1.99 -10.20
N ILE A 166 3.30 -2.85 -9.39
CA ILE A 166 3.98 -3.71 -8.40
C ILE A 166 4.95 -4.66 -9.11
N VAL A 167 4.46 -5.39 -10.10
CA VAL A 167 5.29 -6.30 -10.90
C VAL A 167 6.44 -5.53 -11.56
N ALA A 168 6.16 -4.40 -12.21
CA ALA A 168 7.18 -3.61 -12.89
C ALA A 168 8.26 -3.07 -11.95
N PHE A 169 7.91 -2.67 -10.74
CA PHE A 169 8.88 -2.23 -9.72
C PHE A 169 9.82 -3.38 -9.33
N LEU A 170 9.22 -4.50 -8.95
CA LEU A 170 9.93 -5.63 -8.39
C LEU A 170 10.81 -6.33 -9.44
N VAL A 171 10.33 -6.45 -10.67
CA VAL A 171 11.12 -7.00 -11.80
C VAL A 171 12.33 -6.11 -12.12
N LYS A 172 12.23 -4.79 -11.94
CA LYS A 172 13.32 -3.84 -12.25
C LYS A 172 14.42 -3.74 -11.20
N GLY A 173 14.21 -4.23 -9.99
CA GLY A 173 15.23 -4.18 -8.93
C GLY A 173 14.68 -3.74 -7.60
N GLY A 174 13.40 -3.35 -7.55
CA GLY A 174 12.73 -2.99 -6.31
C GLY A 174 12.75 -4.15 -5.33
N LEU A 175 13.02 -3.82 -4.07
CA LEU A 175 12.83 -4.77 -2.97
C LEU A 175 11.45 -4.50 -2.37
N ILE A 176 10.75 -5.57 -2.04
CA ILE A 176 9.33 -5.59 -1.66
C ILE A 176 9.02 -4.81 -0.38
N GLU A 177 9.98 -4.71 0.54
CA GLU A 177 9.91 -3.90 1.76
C GLU A 177 9.85 -2.39 1.48
N HIS A 178 10.14 -1.95 0.25
CA HIS A 178 9.99 -0.56 -0.15
C HIS A 178 8.62 -0.25 -0.72
N ILE A 179 7.76 -1.25 -0.93
CA ILE A 179 6.37 -0.98 -1.30
C ILE A 179 5.66 -0.53 -0.02
N ASN A 180 5.12 0.68 -0.05
CA ASN A 180 4.26 1.18 1.00
C ASN A 180 2.89 0.50 0.87
N TRP A 181 2.74 -0.68 1.47
CA TRP A 181 1.55 -1.52 1.37
C TRP A 181 0.30 -0.86 1.94
N GLU A 182 0.45 -0.03 2.97
CA GLU A 182 -0.65 0.70 3.62
C GLU A 182 -1.31 1.71 2.66
N HIS A 183 -0.54 2.26 1.73
CA HIS A 183 -0.99 3.20 0.71
C HIS A 183 -1.16 2.55 -0.67
N THR A 184 -0.94 1.25 -0.77
CA THR A 184 -1.15 0.48 -2.02
C THR A 184 -2.59 0.04 -2.05
N ALA A 185 -3.30 0.34 -3.14
CA ALA A 185 -4.70 -0.04 -3.27
C ALA A 185 -4.87 -1.56 -3.08
N PRO A 186 -5.86 -2.05 -2.31
CA PRO A 186 -6.11 -3.48 -2.16
C PRO A 186 -6.24 -4.23 -3.50
N ASP A 187 -6.88 -3.59 -4.48
CA ASP A 187 -7.02 -4.10 -5.84
C ASP A 187 -5.70 -4.15 -6.61
N ALA A 188 -4.69 -3.38 -6.21
CA ALA A 188 -3.37 -3.47 -6.81
C ALA A 188 -2.68 -4.76 -6.39
N TYR A 189 -2.70 -5.14 -5.11
CA TYR A 189 -1.96 -6.30 -4.63
C TYR A 189 -2.73 -7.62 -4.64
N ASN A 190 -4.06 -7.57 -4.57
CA ASN A 190 -4.94 -8.73 -4.75
C ASN A 190 -5.49 -8.86 -6.18
N GLY A 191 -5.21 -7.89 -7.06
CA GLY A 191 -5.73 -7.88 -8.42
C GLY A 191 -4.87 -8.63 -9.43
N TYR A 192 -5.34 -8.56 -10.67
CA TYR A 192 -4.64 -9.10 -11.82
C TYR A 192 -3.88 -8.00 -12.55
N THR A 193 -2.73 -8.35 -13.12
CA THR A 193 -2.09 -7.51 -14.13
C THR A 193 -3.03 -7.33 -15.32
N SER A 194 -2.73 -6.35 -16.18
CA SER A 194 -3.39 -6.14 -17.46
C SER A 194 -3.44 -7.42 -18.33
N GLU A 195 -2.41 -8.27 -18.23
CA GLU A 195 -2.34 -9.57 -18.92
C GLU A 195 -3.14 -10.69 -18.23
N GLY A 196 -3.72 -10.43 -17.06
CA GLY A 196 -4.48 -11.40 -16.28
C GLY A 196 -3.62 -12.34 -15.44
N GLU A 197 -2.37 -11.98 -15.17
CA GLU A 197 -1.50 -12.68 -14.23
C GLU A 197 -1.78 -12.20 -12.81
N THR A 198 -1.58 -13.04 -11.79
CA THR A 198 -1.46 -12.53 -10.42
C THR A 198 -0.07 -11.92 -10.27
N ILE A 199 0.16 -11.07 -9.26
CA ILE A 199 1.50 -10.53 -9.00
C ILE A 199 2.52 -11.67 -8.84
N ALA A 200 2.16 -12.70 -8.09
CA ALA A 200 3.03 -13.85 -7.85
C ALA A 200 3.29 -14.67 -9.12
N THR A 201 2.28 -14.95 -9.97
CA THR A 201 2.55 -15.65 -11.24
C THR A 201 3.38 -14.82 -12.20
N ALA A 202 3.13 -13.50 -12.27
CA ALA A 202 3.91 -12.58 -13.10
C ALA A 202 5.38 -12.53 -12.66
N ILE A 203 5.65 -12.48 -11.35
CA ILE A 203 7.01 -12.48 -10.79
C ILE A 203 7.73 -13.79 -11.10
N LEU A 204 7.07 -14.94 -10.87
CA LEU A 204 7.67 -16.26 -11.13
C LEU A 204 8.02 -16.45 -12.61
N LYS A 205 7.27 -15.83 -13.52
CA LYS A 205 7.51 -15.88 -14.98
C LYS A 205 8.47 -14.80 -15.48
N ALA A 206 8.75 -13.77 -14.68
CA ALA A 206 9.53 -12.63 -15.13
C ALA A 206 10.98 -13.02 -15.42
N LYS A 207 11.50 -12.58 -16.57
CA LYS A 207 12.93 -12.69 -16.89
C LYS A 207 13.71 -11.62 -16.11
N LEU A 208 14.14 -11.95 -14.91
CA LEU A 208 14.97 -11.05 -14.10
C LEU A 208 16.41 -10.96 -14.65
N PRO A 209 17.11 -9.82 -14.45
CA PRO A 209 18.53 -9.68 -14.80
C PRO A 209 19.36 -10.81 -14.16
N LYS A 210 20.26 -11.41 -14.94
CA LYS A 210 21.08 -12.55 -14.49
C LYS A 210 21.91 -12.20 -13.26
N GLY A 211 21.78 -13.00 -12.21
CA GLY A 211 22.66 -13.04 -11.05
C GLY A 211 22.75 -14.47 -10.53
N THR A 212 23.97 -14.99 -10.49
CA THR A 212 24.42 -16.37 -10.18
C THR A 212 24.03 -17.49 -11.17
N PRO A 213 25.00 -18.36 -11.56
CA PRO A 213 24.82 -19.42 -12.57
C PRO A 213 24.17 -20.71 -12.03
N TYR A 214 23.70 -20.73 -10.79
CA TYR A 214 23.04 -21.90 -10.19
C TYR A 214 21.60 -21.54 -9.79
N PRO A 215 20.61 -22.44 -9.99
CA PRO A 215 19.38 -22.40 -9.21
C PRO A 215 19.72 -22.47 -7.72
N PRO A 216 19.00 -21.74 -6.84
CA PRO A 216 17.85 -20.87 -7.11
C PRO A 216 18.23 -19.44 -7.59
N ASN A 217 17.28 -18.74 -8.25
CA ASN A 217 17.39 -17.28 -8.44
C ASN A 217 17.02 -16.60 -7.11
N PRO A 218 18.02 -16.13 -6.33
CA PRO A 218 17.79 -15.68 -4.95
C PRO A 218 16.85 -14.48 -4.89
N ARG A 219 16.71 -13.74 -5.99
CA ARG A 219 15.84 -12.58 -6.06
C ARG A 219 14.37 -12.94 -6.28
N ILE A 220 14.07 -13.94 -7.11
CA ILE A 220 12.69 -14.45 -7.23
C ILE A 220 12.28 -15.11 -5.92
N ASP A 221 13.16 -15.95 -5.38
CA ASP A 221 12.89 -16.68 -4.13
C ASP A 221 12.72 -15.72 -2.96
N GLY A 222 13.61 -14.74 -2.79
CA GLY A 222 13.49 -13.75 -1.72
C GLY A 222 12.27 -12.85 -1.88
N MET A 223 11.94 -12.39 -3.09
CA MET A 223 10.72 -11.62 -3.31
C MET A 223 9.48 -12.46 -2.98
N PHE A 224 9.43 -13.71 -3.45
CA PHE A 224 8.29 -14.58 -3.22
C PHE A 224 8.17 -14.99 -1.74
N GLU A 225 9.30 -15.29 -1.07
CA GLU A 225 9.35 -15.53 0.38
C GLU A 225 8.77 -14.36 1.14
N MET A 226 9.23 -13.15 0.82
CA MET A 226 8.75 -11.94 1.46
C MET A 226 7.29 -11.68 1.13
N PHE A 227 6.81 -11.97 -0.09
CA PHE A 227 5.37 -12.00 -0.36
C PHE A 227 4.71 -12.95 0.63
N THR A 228 5.01 -14.24 0.63
CA THR A 228 4.28 -15.19 1.47
C THR A 228 4.42 -14.99 2.98
N GLN A 229 5.50 -14.36 3.46
CA GLN A 229 5.73 -14.08 4.88
C GLN A 229 5.16 -12.72 5.34
N THR A 230 5.26 -11.67 4.51
CA THR A 230 4.90 -10.30 4.93
C THR A 230 3.56 -9.82 4.37
N ILE A 231 3.20 -10.25 3.17
CA ILE A 231 1.94 -9.89 2.49
C ILE A 231 1.20 -11.18 2.17
N PRO A 232 0.15 -11.54 2.89
CA PRO A 232 -0.47 -12.84 2.69
C PRO A 232 -1.11 -12.90 1.29
N VAL A 233 -0.37 -13.49 0.34
CA VAL A 233 -0.74 -13.65 -1.06
C VAL A 233 -1.35 -15.03 -1.22
N ASN A 234 -2.47 -15.10 -1.94
CA ASN A 234 -3.06 -16.37 -2.30
C ASN A 234 -2.25 -17.07 -3.40
N VAL A 235 -1.42 -18.03 -2.99
CA VAL A 235 -0.55 -18.81 -3.89
C VAL A 235 -1.32 -19.83 -4.74
N HIS A 236 -2.62 -20.01 -4.51
CA HIS A 236 -3.51 -20.86 -5.30
C HIS A 236 -4.47 -20.08 -6.19
N LEU A 237 -4.38 -18.74 -6.19
CA LEU A 237 -5.16 -17.89 -7.08
C LEU A 237 -4.77 -18.19 -8.54
N GLN A 238 -5.76 -18.61 -9.33
CA GLN A 238 -5.57 -18.89 -10.74
C GLN A 238 -5.50 -17.59 -11.54
N ASN A 239 -4.48 -17.46 -12.39
CA ASN A 239 -4.45 -16.45 -13.43
C ASN A 239 -5.47 -16.75 -14.54
N LYS A 240 -5.60 -15.85 -15.54
CA LYS A 240 -6.50 -16.06 -16.69
C LYS A 240 -6.23 -17.33 -17.52
N LYS A 241 -5.07 -17.97 -17.35
CA LYS A 241 -4.68 -19.21 -18.03
C LYS A 241 -4.90 -20.46 -17.17
N GLY A 242 -5.44 -20.32 -15.95
CA GLY A 242 -5.64 -21.42 -15.00
C GLY A 242 -4.36 -21.87 -14.28
N GLU A 243 -3.28 -21.10 -14.38
CA GLU A 243 -2.03 -21.37 -13.66
C GLU A 243 -2.06 -20.70 -12.28
N THR A 244 -1.51 -21.38 -11.27
CA THR A 244 -1.39 -20.83 -9.91
C THR A 244 0.09 -20.57 -9.58
N PRO A 245 0.38 -19.59 -8.70
CA PRO A 245 1.74 -19.39 -8.19
C PRO A 245 2.35 -20.67 -7.63
N TYR A 246 1.56 -21.44 -6.88
CA TYR A 246 1.94 -22.74 -6.31
C TYR A 246 2.42 -23.72 -7.37
N ARG A 247 1.61 -23.96 -8.42
CA ARG A 247 1.98 -24.90 -9.50
C ARG A 247 3.20 -24.44 -10.26
N LEU A 248 3.29 -23.14 -10.56
CA LEU A 248 4.46 -22.56 -11.24
C LEU A 248 5.72 -22.74 -10.40
N ALA A 249 5.65 -22.48 -9.10
CA ALA A 249 6.77 -22.66 -8.17
C ALA A 249 7.23 -24.13 -8.08
N LEU A 250 6.29 -25.09 -8.03
CA LEU A 250 6.60 -26.52 -8.05
C LEU A 250 7.27 -26.98 -9.36
N THR A 251 6.90 -26.39 -10.50
CA THR A 251 7.54 -26.69 -11.78
C THR A 251 8.89 -26.01 -11.99
N GLY A 252 9.22 -25.01 -11.17
CA GLY A 252 10.50 -24.30 -11.24
C GLY A 252 11.66 -25.07 -10.61
N ASP A 253 12.87 -24.50 -10.73
CA ASP A 253 14.11 -25.09 -10.19
C ASP A 253 14.44 -24.61 -8.75
N SER A 254 13.56 -23.84 -8.11
CA SER A 254 13.79 -23.35 -6.75
C SER A 254 13.52 -24.45 -5.71
N VAL A 255 14.57 -24.89 -5.03
CA VAL A 255 14.48 -25.80 -3.88
C VAL A 255 13.84 -25.11 -2.67
N PHE A 256 14.12 -23.82 -2.47
CA PHE A 256 13.55 -23.05 -1.37
C PHE A 256 12.04 -22.93 -1.51
N LEU A 257 11.53 -22.51 -2.67
CA LEU A 257 10.10 -22.38 -2.90
C LEU A 257 9.38 -23.71 -2.79
N LYS A 258 9.97 -24.80 -3.31
CA LYS A 258 9.41 -26.15 -3.12
C LYS A 258 9.33 -26.56 -1.66
N LYS A 259 10.30 -26.17 -0.82
CA LYS A 259 10.29 -26.46 0.61
C LYS A 259 9.32 -25.58 1.39
N SER A 260 9.28 -24.28 1.08
CA SER A 260 8.47 -23.28 1.78
C SER A 260 6.99 -23.35 1.40
N LEU A 261 6.69 -23.74 0.15
CA LEU A 261 5.33 -23.95 -0.35
C LEU A 261 4.87 -25.40 -0.32
N GLY A 262 5.80 -26.36 -0.28
CA GLY A 262 5.48 -27.78 -0.38
C GLY A 262 4.54 -28.25 0.73
N GLU A 263 3.89 -29.39 0.47
CA GLU A 263 3.01 -30.13 1.38
C GLU A 263 3.76 -30.60 2.64
N ILE A 264 4.13 -29.67 3.52
CA ILE A 264 4.35 -30.01 4.91
C ILE A 264 2.95 -30.03 5.49
N SER A 265 2.34 -31.22 5.55
CA SER A 265 1.27 -31.47 6.51
C SER A 265 1.79 -30.97 7.86
N GLN A 266 1.26 -29.83 8.30
CA GLN A 266 1.69 -29.23 9.55
C GLN A 266 1.02 -29.98 10.68
N ASP A 267 1.75 -30.21 11.76
CA ASP A 267 1.17 -30.76 12.98
C ASP A 267 -0.02 -29.88 13.39
N CYS A 268 -1.19 -30.50 13.51
CA CYS A 268 -2.43 -29.83 13.88
C CYS A 268 -2.82 -30.15 15.31
N ILE A 269 -3.49 -29.20 15.95
CA ILE A 269 -4.04 -29.35 17.29
C ILE A 269 -5.53 -29.02 17.30
N SER A 270 -6.26 -29.62 18.25
CA SER A 270 -7.66 -29.29 18.49
C SER A 270 -7.79 -27.91 19.14
N PHE A 271 -8.99 -27.33 19.05
CA PHE A 271 -9.32 -26.08 19.75
C PHE A 271 -9.06 -26.15 21.26
N SER A 272 -9.45 -27.26 21.90
CA SER A 272 -9.18 -27.48 23.33
C SER A 272 -7.69 -27.50 23.66
N LYS A 273 -6.88 -28.15 22.81
CA LYS A 273 -5.43 -28.22 23.00
C LYS A 273 -4.79 -26.85 22.80
N LEU A 274 -5.27 -26.05 21.84
CA LEU A 274 -4.83 -24.67 21.61
C LEU A 274 -5.01 -23.79 22.86
N LEU A 275 -6.19 -23.81 23.47
CA LEU A 275 -6.48 -23.00 24.67
C LEU A 275 -5.68 -23.42 25.91
N SER A 276 -5.26 -24.69 25.99
CA SER A 276 -4.54 -25.23 27.15
C SER A 276 -3.02 -25.03 27.13
N ARG A 277 -2.45 -24.31 26.15
CA ARG A 277 -0.98 -24.21 26.00
C ARG A 277 -0.40 -23.12 26.90
N GLU A 278 0.49 -23.52 27.80
CA GLU A 278 1.25 -22.59 28.65
C GLU A 278 2.44 -21.96 27.91
N LEU A 279 3.17 -22.73 27.09
CA LEU A 279 4.40 -22.29 26.41
C LEU A 279 4.16 -21.37 25.20
N LEU A 280 2.95 -21.37 24.65
CA LEU A 280 2.54 -20.57 23.49
C LEU A 280 1.15 -20.00 23.75
N SER A 281 0.98 -19.38 24.92
CA SER A 281 -0.28 -18.75 25.32
C SER A 281 -0.74 -17.75 24.26
N ILE A 282 -2.00 -17.83 23.87
CA ILE A 282 -2.59 -16.92 22.88
C ILE A 282 -2.66 -15.51 23.48
N ASN A 283 -2.43 -14.50 22.64
CA ASN A 283 -2.64 -13.11 23.04
C ASN A 283 -4.05 -12.91 23.62
N PRO A 284 -4.20 -12.28 24.80
CA PRO A 284 -5.51 -12.00 25.40
C PRO A 284 -6.48 -11.28 24.46
N GLU A 285 -6.00 -10.38 23.59
CA GLU A 285 -6.84 -9.68 22.62
C GLU A 285 -7.38 -10.64 21.55
N ILE A 286 -6.56 -11.57 21.05
CA ILE A 286 -7.02 -12.59 20.10
C ILE A 286 -7.99 -13.57 20.78
N LEU A 287 -7.82 -13.87 22.07
CA LEU A 287 -8.76 -14.71 22.82
C LEU A 287 -10.17 -14.11 22.88
N LYS A 288 -10.31 -12.77 22.96
CA LYS A 288 -11.62 -12.10 22.90
C LYS A 288 -12.37 -12.40 21.59
N VAL A 289 -11.64 -12.62 20.50
CA VAL A 289 -12.22 -12.99 19.20
C VAL A 289 -12.54 -14.49 19.16
N ILE A 290 -11.60 -15.33 19.59
CA ILE A 290 -11.62 -16.77 19.35
C ILE A 290 -12.48 -17.55 20.36
N GLU A 291 -12.46 -17.20 21.65
CA GLU A 291 -13.20 -17.94 22.69
C GLU A 291 -14.72 -17.92 22.48
N PRO A 292 -15.36 -16.78 22.14
CA PRO A 292 -16.80 -16.75 21.85
C PRO A 292 -17.20 -17.62 20.65
N MET A 293 -16.27 -17.89 19.73
CA MET A 293 -16.48 -18.68 18.52
C MET A 293 -16.23 -20.18 18.71
N LYS A 294 -16.10 -20.66 19.96
CA LYS A 294 -15.80 -22.05 20.29
C LYS A 294 -16.65 -23.08 19.54
N ASP A 295 -17.97 -22.87 19.46
CA ASP A 295 -18.88 -23.84 18.86
C ASP A 295 -18.65 -23.96 17.34
N SER A 296 -18.42 -22.84 16.66
CA SER A 296 -18.07 -22.81 15.23
C SER A 296 -16.68 -23.39 14.97
N LEU A 297 -15.74 -23.17 15.88
CA LEU A 297 -14.33 -23.56 15.76
C LEU A 297 -14.02 -24.98 16.24
N GLN A 298 -14.98 -25.68 16.86
CA GLN A 298 -14.74 -27.01 17.44
C GLN A 298 -14.24 -28.04 16.42
N ARG A 299 -14.71 -27.94 15.18
CA ARG A 299 -14.33 -28.79 14.05
C ARG A 299 -13.05 -28.32 13.33
N ALA A 300 -12.57 -27.11 13.62
CA ALA A 300 -11.40 -26.57 12.97
C ALA A 300 -10.11 -27.25 13.48
N LYS A 301 -9.15 -27.40 12.57
CA LYS A 301 -7.78 -27.84 12.84
C LYS A 301 -6.92 -26.60 12.96
N PHE A 302 -6.22 -26.47 14.08
CA PHE A 302 -5.35 -25.33 14.33
C PHE A 302 -3.90 -25.71 14.06
N HIS A 303 -3.16 -24.79 13.48
CA HIS A 303 -1.72 -24.95 13.33
C HIS A 303 -1.03 -25.14 14.70
N SER A 304 -0.09 -26.08 14.81
CA SER A 304 0.67 -26.32 16.05
C SER A 304 1.57 -25.16 16.48
N HIS A 305 1.81 -24.17 15.62
CA HIS A 305 2.51 -22.94 16.00
C HIS A 305 1.58 -21.75 16.25
N SER A 306 0.25 -21.93 16.15
CA SER A 306 -0.72 -20.93 16.62
C SER A 306 -0.48 -20.63 18.11
N GLY A 307 -0.45 -19.35 18.47
CA GLY A 307 -0.04 -18.87 19.79
C GLY A 307 0.19 -17.36 19.85
N PHE A 308 1.22 -16.94 20.59
CA PHE A 308 1.52 -15.57 21.06
C PHE A 308 1.01 -14.37 20.25
N TYR A 309 1.11 -14.36 18.92
CA TYR A 309 0.65 -13.24 18.10
C TYR A 309 -0.27 -13.63 16.95
N SER A 310 -0.49 -14.93 16.71
CA SER A 310 -1.33 -15.36 15.60
C SER A 310 -2.04 -16.68 15.86
N VAL A 311 -3.27 -16.77 15.36
CA VAL A 311 -4.09 -17.98 15.35
C VAL A 311 -4.45 -18.30 13.91
N LEU A 312 -4.06 -19.51 13.50
CA LEU A 312 -4.25 -20.02 12.14
C LEU A 312 -5.00 -21.35 12.20
N PHE A 313 -6.05 -21.49 11.39
CA PHE A 313 -6.89 -22.69 11.34
C PHE A 313 -7.50 -22.97 9.97
N SER A 314 -7.99 -24.20 9.81
CA SER A 314 -8.74 -24.69 8.66
C SER A 314 -9.83 -25.66 9.06
N LEU A 315 -10.78 -25.90 8.16
CA LEU A 315 -11.79 -26.96 8.29
C LEU A 315 -11.36 -28.27 7.62
N GLU A 316 -10.26 -28.27 6.85
CA GLU A 316 -9.75 -29.44 6.13
C GLU A 316 -8.90 -30.32 7.06
N ASP A 317 -9.01 -31.65 6.90
CA ASP A 317 -8.20 -32.60 7.68
C ASP A 317 -6.72 -32.57 7.28
N ASN A 318 -6.43 -32.29 6.00
CA ASN A 318 -5.09 -32.03 5.50
C ASN A 318 -4.84 -30.53 5.56
N PHE A 319 -4.46 -30.02 6.73
CA PHE A 319 -4.24 -28.60 6.90
C PHE A 319 -3.05 -28.11 6.06
N ILE A 320 -3.35 -27.39 4.99
CA ILE A 320 -2.40 -26.69 4.15
C ILE A 320 -2.65 -25.20 4.33
N ILE A 321 -1.72 -24.49 4.98
CA ILE A 321 -1.80 -23.05 5.29
C ILE A 321 -2.17 -22.22 4.05
N SER A 322 -1.72 -22.67 2.88
CA SER A 322 -1.93 -21.97 1.62
C SER A 322 -3.30 -22.23 0.97
N GLU A 323 -4.02 -23.32 1.26
CA GLU A 323 -5.17 -23.74 0.45
C GLU A 323 -6.50 -23.25 1.00
N ASN A 324 -6.84 -23.59 2.24
CA ASN A 324 -8.12 -23.24 2.85
C ASN A 324 -7.86 -22.83 4.30
N ALA A 325 -7.47 -21.58 4.54
CA ALA A 325 -7.01 -21.16 5.86
C ALA A 325 -7.61 -19.83 6.28
N PHE A 326 -7.80 -19.71 7.59
CA PHE A 326 -8.18 -18.49 8.28
C PHE A 326 -7.08 -18.14 9.28
N SER A 327 -6.55 -16.93 9.18
CA SER A 327 -5.51 -16.40 10.04
C SER A 327 -5.96 -15.12 10.70
N ILE A 328 -5.69 -14.99 12.00
CA ILE A 328 -5.82 -13.76 12.77
C ILE A 328 -4.47 -13.47 13.39
N GLU A 329 -3.92 -12.31 13.10
CA GLU A 329 -2.70 -11.82 13.72
C GLU A 329 -3.01 -10.55 14.52
N GLY A 330 -2.52 -10.49 15.75
CA GLY A 330 -2.67 -9.33 16.63
C GLY A 330 -1.42 -8.47 16.59
N ILE A 331 -1.56 -7.22 16.17
CA ILE A 331 -0.44 -6.30 15.96
C ILE A 331 -0.66 -5.02 16.77
N LYS A 332 0.43 -4.49 17.33
CA LYS A 332 0.45 -3.20 18.01
C LYS A 332 1.21 -2.21 17.14
N ASN A 333 0.60 -1.09 16.77
CA ASN A 333 1.29 -0.06 16.01
C ASN A 333 2.33 0.68 16.89
N THR A 334 3.11 1.58 16.28
CA THR A 334 4.14 2.39 16.95
C THR A 334 3.58 3.30 18.04
N GLU A 335 2.31 3.70 17.95
CA GLU A 335 1.59 4.52 18.92
C GLU A 335 0.99 3.70 20.07
N GLY A 336 1.07 2.38 19.96
CA GLY A 336 0.56 1.46 20.97
C GLY A 336 -0.90 1.05 20.79
N ALA A 337 -1.58 1.46 19.72
CA ALA A 337 -2.91 0.98 19.38
C ALA A 337 -2.86 -0.46 18.86
N PHE A 338 -3.82 -1.28 19.28
CA PHE A 338 -3.92 -2.68 18.88
C PHE A 338 -4.90 -2.84 17.70
N TYR A 339 -4.53 -3.68 16.73
CA TYR A 339 -5.39 -4.03 15.61
C TYR A 339 -5.19 -5.50 15.22
N TYR A 340 -6.21 -6.06 14.58
CA TYR A 340 -6.22 -7.42 14.06
C TYR A 340 -6.00 -7.39 12.56
N LYS A 341 -5.02 -8.14 12.07
CA LYS A 341 -4.87 -8.46 10.66
C LYS A 341 -5.51 -9.81 10.40
N VAL A 342 -6.62 -9.80 9.68
CA VAL A 342 -7.36 -11.01 9.31
C VAL A 342 -7.06 -11.36 7.87
N PHE A 343 -6.65 -12.61 7.65
CA PHE A 343 -6.40 -13.18 6.34
C PHE A 343 -7.18 -14.47 6.16
N ILE A 344 -7.97 -14.55 5.10
CA ILE A 344 -8.79 -15.72 4.77
C ILE A 344 -8.55 -16.06 3.30
N GLN A 345 -8.27 -17.32 2.99
CA GLN A 345 -8.15 -17.76 1.60
C GLN A 345 -8.81 -19.12 1.37
N LYS A 346 -9.32 -19.30 0.16
CA LYS A 346 -9.84 -20.58 -0.34
C LYS A 346 -9.24 -20.90 -1.70
N ALA A 347 -8.82 -22.14 -1.90
CA ALA A 347 -8.33 -22.63 -3.17
C ALA A 347 -9.46 -22.71 -4.19
N GLY A 348 -9.21 -22.31 -5.45
CA GLY A 348 -10.18 -22.41 -6.54
C GLY A 348 -10.19 -21.20 -7.47
N ASN A 349 -11.29 -21.07 -8.22
CA ASN A 349 -11.50 -19.97 -9.16
C ASN A 349 -12.09 -18.75 -8.43
N GLY A 350 -11.67 -17.54 -8.80
CA GLY A 350 -12.19 -16.28 -8.25
C GLY A 350 -11.29 -15.66 -7.18
N ASN A 351 -11.63 -14.44 -6.76
CA ASN A 351 -10.84 -13.69 -5.77
C ASN A 351 -11.23 -14.09 -4.34
N ASN A 352 -11.09 -15.38 -4.01
CA ASN A 352 -11.47 -15.93 -2.71
C ASN A 352 -10.40 -15.67 -1.65
N THR A 353 -10.03 -14.41 -1.51
CA THR A 353 -9.01 -13.93 -0.58
C THR A 353 -9.53 -12.69 0.11
N ILE A 354 -9.53 -12.70 1.43
CA ILE A 354 -9.81 -11.53 2.26
C ILE A 354 -8.55 -11.22 3.03
N LEU A 355 -8.05 -10.00 2.88
CA LEU A 355 -7.03 -9.42 3.75
C LEU A 355 -7.56 -8.09 4.25
N ARG A 356 -7.85 -7.98 5.54
CA ARG A 356 -8.37 -6.76 6.16
C ARG A 356 -7.76 -6.53 7.54
N ASN A 357 -7.55 -5.27 7.86
CA ASN A 357 -7.21 -4.84 9.21
C ASN A 357 -8.50 -4.40 9.91
N PHE A 358 -8.63 -4.78 11.18
CA PHE A 358 -9.74 -4.44 12.05
C PHE A 358 -9.18 -3.79 13.31
N SER A 359 -9.82 -2.74 13.78
CA SER A 359 -9.52 -2.12 15.07
C SER A 359 -9.92 -3.05 16.23
N GLU A 360 -9.46 -2.72 17.44
CA GLU A 360 -9.85 -3.45 18.66
C GLU A 360 -11.36 -3.42 18.95
N THR A 361 -12.10 -2.49 18.34
CA THR A 361 -13.55 -2.34 18.51
C THR A 361 -14.39 -3.17 17.53
N GLU A 362 -13.78 -3.71 16.45
CA GLU A 362 -14.50 -4.43 15.38
C GLU A 362 -14.48 -5.96 15.59
N ILE A 363 -14.44 -6.42 16.83
CA ILE A 363 -14.36 -7.86 17.17
C ILE A 363 -15.55 -8.64 16.61
N GLU A 364 -16.75 -8.08 16.65
CA GLU A 364 -17.97 -8.75 16.16
C GLU A 364 -17.92 -9.01 14.64
N ASP A 365 -17.31 -8.12 13.87
CA ASP A 365 -17.14 -8.30 12.42
C ASP A 365 -16.17 -9.45 12.11
N ILE A 366 -15.10 -9.58 12.89
CA ILE A 366 -14.16 -10.70 12.77
C ILE A 366 -14.87 -12.02 13.13
N GLN A 367 -15.67 -12.03 14.20
CA GLN A 367 -16.46 -13.19 14.61
C GLN A 367 -17.47 -13.61 13.54
N ALA A 368 -18.14 -12.65 12.90
CA ALA A 368 -19.03 -12.90 11.77
C ALA A 368 -18.29 -13.56 10.59
N LEU A 369 -17.08 -13.08 10.26
CA LEU A 369 -16.24 -13.70 9.23
C LEU A 369 -15.82 -15.14 9.58
N ILE A 370 -15.44 -15.39 10.84
CA ILE A 370 -15.14 -16.75 11.32
C ILE A 370 -16.35 -17.65 11.12
N LYS A 371 -17.54 -17.19 11.52
CA LYS A 371 -18.78 -17.95 11.39
C LYS A 371 -19.08 -18.28 9.92
N GLN A 372 -19.03 -17.28 9.05
CA GLN A 372 -19.27 -17.44 7.62
C GLN A 372 -18.25 -18.41 6.98
N TYR A 373 -16.99 -18.35 7.41
CA TYR A 373 -15.96 -19.30 6.97
C TYR A 373 -16.29 -20.73 7.43
N CYS A 374 -16.59 -20.92 8.72
CA CYS A 374 -16.95 -22.22 9.30
C CYS A 374 -18.21 -22.85 8.68
N ASP A 375 -19.19 -22.01 8.32
CA ASP A 375 -20.45 -22.42 7.70
C ASP A 375 -20.33 -22.57 6.16
N ASN A 376 -19.14 -22.31 5.59
CA ASN A 376 -18.88 -22.27 4.15
C ASN A 376 -19.74 -21.24 3.36
N THR A 377 -20.29 -20.22 4.01
CA THR A 377 -21.13 -19.19 3.37
C THR A 377 -20.33 -17.97 2.91
N LEU A 378 -19.08 -17.81 3.36
CA LEU A 378 -18.25 -16.62 3.12
C LEU A 378 -18.06 -16.27 1.63
N TRP A 379 -17.97 -17.28 0.77
CA TRP A 379 -17.68 -17.12 -0.66
C TRP A 379 -18.92 -17.23 -1.54
N HIS A 380 -20.09 -17.37 -0.92
CA HIS A 380 -21.37 -17.51 -1.61
C HIS A 380 -22.12 -16.18 -1.58
N GLU A 381 -21.59 -15.17 -2.28
CA GLU A 381 -22.34 -14.00 -2.73
C GLU A 381 -21.83 -13.55 -4.12
N SER A 382 -22.47 -14.08 -5.16
CA SER A 382 -22.85 -13.38 -6.40
C SER A 382 -23.75 -14.29 -7.23
#